data_AF-A0A7W2TUA0-F1
#
_entry.id   AF-A0A7W2TUA0-F1
#
_cell.length_a   1.000
_cell.length_b   1.000
_cell.length_c   1.000
_cell.angle_alpha   90.00
_cell.angle_beta   90.00
_cell.angle_gamma   90.00
#
_symmetry.space_group_name_H-M   'P 1'
#
loop_
_entity.id
_entity.type
_entity.pdbx_description
1 polymer ?
#
loop_
_entity_poly.entity_id
_entity_poly.type
_entity_poly.pdbx_seq_one_letter_code
_entity_poly.pdbx_strand_id
1 'polypeptide(L)'
;MLSEETYQLAMASYIGAALLAILCLAWWLRKHWRPAWIAALLLPAAALLLTPAYPEAGIETMAPALIVAAFQWLTVDQAAAEHALRPLLFVFAAAVLLALILGLTILRHRRQEPADDTAQS
;
A
#
# COMPACT_ATOMS: atom_id res chain seq x y z
N MET A 1 12.07 28.02 -9.30
CA MET A 1 10.90 27.77 -8.43
C MET A 1 10.18 26.57 -8.98
N LEU A 2 9.77 25.61 -8.13
CA LEU A 2 8.85 24.56 -8.56
C LEU A 2 7.58 25.27 -9.05
N SER A 3 7.36 25.32 -10.36
CA SER A 3 6.07 25.76 -10.88
C SER A 3 5.02 24.74 -10.44
N GLU A 4 3.79 25.19 -10.24
CA GLU A 4 2.66 24.30 -9.91
C GLU A 4 2.56 23.12 -10.91
N GLU A 5 2.83 23.39 -12.19
CA GLU A 5 2.91 22.39 -13.25
C GLU A 5 3.99 21.33 -13.01
N THR A 6 5.18 21.73 -12.55
CA THR A 6 6.27 20.79 -12.25
C THR A 6 5.91 19.88 -11.07
N TYR A 7 5.23 20.43 -10.05
CA TYR A 7 4.73 19.66 -8.92
C TYR A 7 3.65 18.65 -9.35
N GLN A 8 2.68 19.09 -10.15
CA GLN A 8 1.63 18.22 -10.67
C GLN A 8 2.20 17.08 -11.53
N LEU A 9 3.19 17.37 -12.38
CA LEU A 9 3.88 16.36 -13.19
C LEU A 9 4.65 15.36 -12.32
N ALA A 10 5.36 15.84 -11.30
CA ALA A 10 6.09 14.98 -10.36
C ALA A 10 5.13 14.07 -9.57
N MET A 11 4.00 14.62 -9.10
CA MET A 11 3.00 13.84 -8.38
C MET A 11 2.30 12.83 -9.30
N ALA A 12 1.92 13.23 -10.50
CA ALA A 12 1.28 12.35 -11.48
C ALA A 12 2.21 11.21 -11.92
N SER A 13 3.49 11.51 -12.17
CA SER A 13 4.48 10.48 -12.50
C SER A 13 4.73 9.52 -11.33
N TYR A 14 4.78 10.03 -10.09
CA TYR A 14 4.90 9.19 -8.90
C TYR A 14 3.69 8.26 -8.74
N ILE A 15 2.47 8.80 -8.77
CA ILE A 15 1.24 8.01 -8.66
C ILE A 15 1.16 6.99 -9.80
N GLY A 16 1.44 7.41 -11.03
CA GLY A 16 1.48 6.53 -12.20
C GLY A 16 2.47 5.39 -12.02
N ALA A 17 3.69 5.67 -11.55
CA ALA A 17 4.71 4.66 -11.28
C ALA A 17 4.29 3.71 -10.13
N ALA A 18 3.73 4.24 -9.05
CA ALA A 18 3.21 3.45 -7.93
C ALA A 18 2.10 2.50 -8.38
N LEU A 19 1.12 2.98 -9.15
CA LEU A 19 0.03 2.17 -9.68
C LEU A 19 0.55 1.10 -10.65
N LEU A 20 1.47 1.46 -11.55
CA LEU A 20 2.10 0.49 -12.45
C LEU A 20 2.87 -0.58 -11.68
N ALA A 21 3.64 -0.20 -10.66
CA ALA A 21 4.35 -1.15 -9.81
C ALA A 21 3.40 -2.12 -9.11
N ILE A 22 2.30 -1.62 -8.54
CA ILE A 22 1.26 -2.42 -7.89
C ILE A 22 0.60 -3.37 -8.91
N LEU A 23 0.27 -2.89 -10.11
CA LEU A 23 -0.34 -3.71 -11.17
C LEU A 23 0.62 -4.79 -11.68
N CYS A 24 1.88 -4.45 -11.94
CA CYS A 24 2.91 -5.41 -12.33
C CYS A 24 3.12 -6.48 -11.24
N LEU A 25 3.19 -6.06 -9.98
CA LEU A 25 3.32 -6.96 -8.84
C LEU A 25 2.11 -7.89 -8.73
N ALA A 26 0.88 -7.35 -8.84
CA ALA A 26 -0.35 -8.13 -8.83
C ALA A 26 -0.41 -9.13 -9.99
N TRP A 27 -0.05 -8.68 -11.19
CA TRP A 27 -0.03 -9.48 -12.40
C TRP A 27 0.99 -10.61 -12.33
N TRP A 28 2.14 -10.37 -11.70
CA TRP A 28 3.15 -11.39 -11.47
C TRP A 28 2.72 -12.41 -10.40
N LEU A 29 2.18 -11.93 -9.27
CA LEU A 29 1.76 -12.79 -8.16
C LEU A 29 0.55 -13.66 -8.50
N ARG A 30 -0.38 -13.19 -9.34
CA ARG A 30 -1.59 -13.96 -9.71
C ARG A 30 -1.26 -15.31 -10.36
N LYS A 31 -0.08 -15.45 -10.95
CA LYS A 31 0.36 -16.69 -11.61
C LYS A 31 0.78 -17.77 -10.61
N HIS A 32 1.21 -17.39 -9.41
CA HIS A 32 1.90 -18.30 -8.50
C HIS A 32 1.25 -18.37 -7.10
N TRP A 33 0.46 -17.37 -6.69
CA TRP A 33 0.04 -17.18 -5.30
C TRP A 33 -1.48 -17.28 -5.14
N ARG A 34 -1.96 -17.73 -3.97
CA ARG A 34 -3.38 -17.71 -3.64
C ARG A 34 -3.86 -16.27 -3.40
N PRO A 35 -5.11 -15.91 -3.72
CA PRO A 35 -5.61 -14.53 -3.66
C PRO A 35 -5.43 -13.87 -2.28
N ALA A 36 -5.54 -14.63 -1.18
CA ALA A 36 -5.29 -14.12 0.16
C ALA A 36 -3.84 -13.61 0.38
N TRP A 37 -2.84 -14.34 -0.14
CA TRP A 37 -1.44 -13.94 -0.06
C TRP A 37 -1.13 -12.75 -0.97
N ILE A 38 -1.80 -12.68 -2.13
CA ILE A 38 -1.70 -11.53 -3.03
C ILE A 38 -2.22 -10.28 -2.31
N ALA A 39 -3.39 -10.35 -1.67
CA ALA A 39 -3.93 -9.26 -0.88
C ALA A 39 -2.99 -8.87 0.28
N ALA A 40 -2.44 -9.85 0.99
CA ALA A 40 -1.47 -9.62 2.08
C ALA A 40 -0.20 -8.89 1.65
N LEU A 41 0.20 -8.95 0.39
CA LEU A 41 1.35 -8.21 -0.12
C LEU A 41 0.95 -6.88 -0.77
N LEU A 42 -0.10 -6.88 -1.60
CA LEU A 42 -0.51 -5.71 -2.37
C LEU A 42 -1.07 -4.58 -1.51
N LEU A 43 -1.86 -4.89 -0.49
CA LEU A 43 -2.45 -3.87 0.38
C LEU A 43 -1.37 -3.09 1.14
N PRO A 44 -0.40 -3.74 1.81
CA PRO A 44 0.71 -3.03 2.43
C PRO A 44 1.60 -2.29 1.42
N ALA A 45 1.86 -2.86 0.25
CA ALA A 45 2.64 -2.19 -0.80
C ALA A 45 1.94 -0.91 -1.29
N ALA A 46 0.63 -0.97 -1.52
CA ALA A 46 -0.18 0.19 -1.88
C ALA A 46 -0.18 1.25 -0.78
N ALA A 47 -0.31 0.84 0.48
CA ALA A 47 -0.19 1.76 1.61
C ALA A 47 1.17 2.46 1.63
N LEU A 48 2.27 1.74 1.44
CA LEU A 48 3.60 2.36 1.43
C LEU A 48 3.79 3.34 0.25
N LEU A 49 3.28 3.00 -0.92
CA LEU A 49 3.50 3.76 -2.15
C LEU A 49 2.50 4.89 -2.38
N LEU A 50 1.33 4.88 -1.73
CA LEU A 50 0.28 5.85 -2.03
C LEU A 50 -0.12 6.72 -0.84
N THR A 51 0.44 6.48 0.36
CA THR A 51 0.15 7.33 1.52
C THR A 51 0.80 8.70 1.36
N PRO A 52 0.03 9.81 1.31
CA PRO A 52 0.59 11.14 1.33
C PRO A 52 0.95 11.57 2.76
N ALA A 53 1.97 12.40 2.90
CA ALA A 53 2.28 13.14 4.12
C ALA A 53 2.76 14.56 3.78
N TYR A 54 2.56 15.47 4.73
CA TYR A 54 3.18 16.78 4.65
C TYR A 54 4.65 16.66 5.10
N PRO A 55 5.61 17.25 4.37
CA PRO A 55 7.01 17.22 4.78
C PRO A 55 7.25 17.97 6.10
N GLU A 56 6.63 19.14 6.24
CA GLU A 56 6.80 20.04 7.38
C GLU A 56 5.51 20.80 7.69
N ALA A 57 5.39 21.29 8.92
CA ALA A 57 4.28 22.14 9.33
C ALA A 57 4.33 23.47 8.58
N GLY A 58 3.24 23.82 7.89
CA GLY A 58 3.13 25.06 7.11
C GLY A 58 3.46 24.93 5.62
N ILE A 59 3.82 23.73 5.15
CA ILE A 59 3.93 23.44 3.72
C ILE A 59 2.61 22.86 3.21
N GLU A 60 2.01 23.51 2.20
CA GLU A 60 0.73 23.07 1.61
C GLU A 60 0.89 21.98 0.53
N THR A 61 2.13 21.65 0.15
CA THR A 61 2.40 20.58 -0.82
C THR A 61 2.58 19.24 -0.10
N MET A 62 1.66 18.31 -0.37
CA MET A 62 1.82 16.92 0.05
C MET A 62 2.91 16.23 -0.77
N ALA A 63 3.65 15.34 -0.13
CA ALA A 63 4.58 14.44 -0.80
C ALA A 63 4.32 13.00 -0.33
N PRO A 64 4.79 11.98 -1.06
CA PRO A 64 4.59 10.61 -0.63
C PRO A 64 5.32 10.33 0.68
N ALA A 65 4.60 9.82 1.68
CA ALA A 65 5.07 9.68 3.05
C ALA A 65 6.32 8.80 3.16
N LEU A 66 6.42 7.76 2.33
CA LEU A 66 7.61 6.91 2.25
C LEU A 66 8.85 7.69 1.80
N ILE A 67 8.71 8.54 0.77
CA ILE A 67 9.81 9.35 0.26
C ILE A 67 10.20 10.39 1.31
N VAL A 68 9.22 11.09 1.89
CA VAL A 68 9.47 12.08 2.94
C VAL A 68 10.20 11.46 4.14
N ALA A 69 9.68 10.33 4.66
CA ALA A 69 10.27 9.65 5.81
C ALA A 69 11.69 9.15 5.52
N ALA A 70 11.92 8.53 4.34
CA ALA A 70 13.24 8.04 3.96
C ALA A 70 14.24 9.19 3.79
N PHE A 71 13.84 10.27 3.12
CA PHE A 71 14.72 11.44 2.94
C PHE A 71 15.05 12.08 4.29
N GLN A 72 14.05 12.42 5.11
CA GLN A 72 14.28 13.09 6.39
C GLN A 72 15.13 12.26 7.35
N TRP A 73 14.91 10.93 7.40
CA TRP A 73 15.72 10.06 8.23
C TRP A 73 17.18 9.97 7.74
N LEU A 74 17.39 9.88 6.41
CA LEU A 74 18.73 9.75 5.85
C LEU A 74 19.54 11.05 5.84
N THR A 75 18.88 12.21 5.78
CA THR A 75 19.56 13.51 5.59
C THR A 75 19.50 14.46 6.78
N VAL A 76 18.52 14.32 7.67
CA VAL A 76 18.34 15.21 8.82
C VAL A 76 18.55 14.42 10.12
N ASP A 77 17.50 13.75 10.60
CA ASP A 77 17.51 12.92 11.80
C ASP A 77 16.20 12.13 11.92
N GLN A 78 16.14 11.22 12.89
CA GLN A 78 14.95 10.39 13.11
C GLN A 78 13.74 11.19 13.60
N ALA A 79 13.93 12.26 14.38
CA ALA A 79 12.82 13.06 14.90
C ALA A 79 12.14 13.87 13.79
N ALA A 80 12.90 14.35 12.80
CA ALA A 80 12.33 14.97 11.59
C ALA A 80 11.39 13.99 10.86
N ALA A 81 11.82 12.74 10.67
CA ALA A 81 11.05 11.73 9.94
C ALA A 81 9.75 11.28 10.64
N GLU A 82 9.61 11.51 11.95
CA GLU A 82 8.44 11.04 12.71
C GLU A 82 7.11 11.55 12.15
N HIS A 83 7.08 12.78 11.64
CA HIS A 83 5.85 13.38 11.13
C HIS A 83 5.31 12.63 9.92
N ALA A 84 6.18 12.13 9.04
CA ALA A 84 5.81 11.33 7.89
C ALA A 84 5.67 9.83 8.22
N LEU A 85 6.42 9.33 9.21
CA LEU A 85 6.34 7.94 9.66
C LEU A 85 5.00 7.62 10.32
N ARG A 86 4.41 8.52 11.12
CA ARG A 86 3.11 8.29 11.78
C ARG A 86 1.97 7.96 10.80
N PRO A 87 1.66 8.79 9.78
CA PRO A 87 0.62 8.45 8.81
C PRO A 87 0.98 7.21 8.00
N LEU A 88 2.26 7.04 7.63
CA LEU A 88 2.72 5.86 6.88
C LEU A 88 2.47 4.56 7.67
N LEU A 89 2.88 4.51 8.94
CA LEU A 89 2.68 3.35 9.80
C LEU A 89 1.21 3.09 10.09
N PHE A 90 0.40 4.14 10.27
CA PHE A 90 -1.04 3.99 10.50
C PHE A 90 -1.73 3.35 9.29
N VAL A 91 -1.52 3.89 8.09
CA VAL A 91 -2.14 3.36 6.87
C VAL A 91 -1.59 1.97 6.53
N PHE A 92 -0.29 1.73 6.74
CA PHE A 92 0.32 0.42 6.60
C PHE A 92 -0.31 -0.61 7.55
N ALA A 93 -0.42 -0.30 8.84
CA ALA A 93 -1.04 -1.19 9.82
C ALA A 93 -2.51 -1.48 9.50
N ALA A 94 -3.26 -0.45 9.08
CA ALA A 94 -4.64 -0.61 8.63
C ALA A 94 -4.74 -1.53 7.39
N ALA A 95 -3.82 -1.39 6.43
CA ALA A 95 -3.76 -2.21 5.25
C ALA A 95 -3.40 -3.68 5.57
N VAL A 96 -2.48 -3.92 6.50
CA VAL A 96 -2.16 -5.26 7.02
C VAL A 96 -3.39 -5.87 7.70
N LEU A 97 -4.07 -5.13 8.57
CA LEU A 97 -5.27 -5.60 9.25
C LEU A 97 -6.38 -5.96 8.26
N LEU A 98 -6.61 -5.09 7.27
CA LEU A 98 -7.59 -5.33 6.22
C LEU A 98 -7.23 -6.58 5.40
N ALA A 99 -5.96 -6.75 5.05
CA ALA A 99 -5.50 -7.93 4.34
C ALA A 99 -5.69 -9.23 5.15
N LEU A 100 -5.47 -9.19 6.47
CA LEU A 100 -5.72 -10.33 7.35
C LEU A 100 -7.21 -10.67 7.41
N ILE A 101 -8.07 -9.66 7.57
CA ILE A 101 -9.53 -9.85 7.56
C ILE A 101 -9.97 -10.48 6.23
N LEU A 102 -9.50 -9.95 5.10
CA LEU A 102 -9.84 -10.45 3.77
C LEU A 102 -9.28 -11.86 3.52
N GLY A 103 -8.06 -12.12 3.99
CA GLY A 103 -7.46 -13.45 3.94
C GLY A 103 -8.29 -14.47 4.70
N LEU A 104 -8.71 -14.13 5.93
CA LEU A 104 -9.54 -15.00 6.76
C LEU A 104 -10.93 -15.23 6.16
N THR A 105 -11.58 -14.21 5.58
CA THR A 105 -12.89 -14.39 4.95
C THR A 105 -12.83 -15.25 3.68
N ILE A 106 -11.84 -15.01 2.81
CA ILE A 106 -11.64 -15.80 1.59
C ILE A 106 -11.26 -17.25 1.91
N LEU A 107 -10.39 -17.48 2.91
CA LEU A 107 -10.02 -18.83 3.32
C LEU A 107 -11.19 -19.58 3.98
N ARG A 108 -12.04 -18.89 4.76
CA ARG A 108 -13.22 -19.53 5.38
C ARG A 108 -14.24 -19.98 4.35
N HIS A 109 -14.48 -19.20 3.29
CA HIS A 109 -15.47 -19.55 2.27
C HIS A 109 -15.05 -20.79 1.44
N ARG A 110 -13.75 -20.95 1.16
CA ARG A 110 -13.23 -22.12 0.42
C ARG A 110 -13.28 -23.45 1.19
N ARG A 111 -13.51 -23.41 2.51
CA ARG A 111 -13.58 -24.63 3.34
C ARG A 111 -14.99 -25.20 3.41
N GLN A 112 -15.99 -24.52 2.83
CA GLN A 112 -17.40 -24.93 2.88
C GLN A 112 -17.87 -25.76 1.67
N GLU A 113 -17.01 -26.00 0.67
CA GLU A 113 -17.20 -27.08 -0.31
C GLU A 113 -16.24 -28.21 0.08
N PRO A 114 -16.69 -29.26 0.80
CA PRO A 114 -17.41 -30.39 0.15
C PRO A 114 -18.36 -31.23 1.06
N ALA A 115 -19.49 -31.69 0.50
CA ALA A 115 -20.14 -33.01 0.68
C ALA A 115 -21.67 -32.93 0.44
N ASP A 116 -22.11 -32.82 -0.81
CA ASP A 116 -23.53 -33.04 -1.16
C ASP A 116 -23.68 -33.77 -2.51
N ASP A 117 -22.87 -34.81 -2.74
CA ASP A 117 -22.94 -35.60 -3.98
C ASP A 117 -22.74 -37.12 -3.76
N THR A 118 -23.12 -37.64 -2.58
CA THR A 118 -23.06 -39.10 -2.30
C THR A 118 -24.38 -39.69 -1.79
N ALA A 119 -25.52 -39.03 -2.02
CA ALA A 119 -26.83 -39.52 -1.60
C ALA A 119 -27.85 -39.53 -2.74
N GLN A 120 -27.55 -40.27 -3.82
CA GLN A 120 -28.54 -40.69 -4.82
C GLN A 120 -27.94 -41.82 -5.67
N SER A 121 -27.79 -43.01 -5.06
CA SER A 121 -27.59 -44.28 -5.75
C SER A 121 -28.69 -45.24 -5.34
#